data_AF-A0A1Q7Y521-F1
#
_entry.id   AF-A0A1Q7Y521-F1
#
_cell.length_a   1.000
_cell.length_b   1.000
_cell.length_c   1.000
_cell.angle_alpha   90.00
_cell.angle_beta   90.00
_cell.angle_gamma   90.00
#
_symmetry.space_group_name_H-M   'P 1'
#
loop_
_entity.id
_entity.type
_entity.pdbx_description
1 polymer ?
#
loop_
_entity_poly.entity_id
_entity_poly.type
_entity_poly.pdbx_seq_one_letter_code
_entity_poly.pdbx_strand_id
1 'polypeptide(L)'
;MLSVCVAALAGRSPLAAQRRSNVLTSEEIQRANVGSAYDAVQTLRPRWLQGPKELNRMPSNADEMARPAGISVYVNDVSMGDVDYLKDIPAVRVQELRWLSPFDAASRFGPTEGQAAILVTLKRGG
;
A
#
# COMPACT_ATOMS: atom_id res chain seq x y z
N MET A 1 12.25 41.39 34.02
CA MET A 1 13.11 40.27 33.60
C MET A 1 12.28 39.34 32.74
N LEU A 2 12.64 39.18 31.46
CA LEU A 2 12.05 38.19 30.55
C LEU A 2 12.44 36.78 31.02
N SER A 3 11.49 35.84 31.06
CA SER A 3 11.80 34.42 31.07
C SER A 3 11.00 33.73 29.98
N VAL A 4 11.70 33.41 28.90
CA VAL A 4 11.22 32.63 27.76
C VAL A 4 11.50 31.16 28.09
N CYS A 5 10.45 30.36 28.25
CA CYS A 5 10.58 28.90 28.32
C CYS A 5 10.54 28.32 26.90
N VAL A 6 11.72 28.12 26.30
CA VAL A 6 11.89 27.24 25.15
C VAL A 6 11.88 25.80 25.67
N ALA A 7 10.82 25.04 25.38
CA ALA A 7 10.75 23.62 25.69
C ALA A 7 10.93 22.79 24.41
N ALA A 8 12.15 22.25 24.30
CA ALA A 8 12.65 21.10 23.55
C ALA A 8 11.72 20.40 22.53
N LEU A 9 12.19 20.33 21.29
CA LEU A 9 11.67 19.46 20.23
C LEU A 9 11.73 17.98 20.67
N ALA A 10 10.57 17.37 20.84
CA ALA A 10 10.43 15.92 20.94
C ALA A 10 10.56 15.29 19.54
N GLY A 11 11.80 15.13 19.07
CA GLY A 11 12.13 14.31 17.91
C GLY A 11 11.94 12.82 18.22
N ARG A 12 10.69 12.34 18.22
CA ARG A 12 10.40 10.91 18.17
C ARG A 12 10.49 10.47 16.72
N SER A 13 11.53 9.72 16.41
CA SER A 13 11.86 9.20 15.08
C SER A 13 10.63 8.63 14.36
N PRO A 14 10.22 9.17 13.19
CA PRO A 14 9.03 8.73 12.47
C PRO A 14 9.20 7.37 11.77
N LEU A 15 10.35 6.71 11.86
CA LEU A 15 10.65 5.46 11.13
C LEU A 15 9.61 4.34 11.34
N ALA A 16 9.03 4.22 12.55
CA ALA A 16 7.98 3.26 12.83
C ALA A 16 6.61 3.68 12.29
N ALA A 17 6.27 4.97 12.35
CA ALA A 17 5.03 5.53 11.79
C ALA A 17 5.06 5.52 10.25
N GLN A 18 6.23 5.79 9.68
CA GLN A 18 6.48 5.74 8.25
C GLN A 18 6.33 4.31 7.74
N ARG A 19 6.94 3.31 8.40
CA ARG A 19 6.69 1.90 8.07
C ARG A 19 5.21 1.56 8.15
N ARG A 20 4.42 2.10 9.09
CA ARG A 20 2.98 1.81 9.23
C ARG A 20 2.07 2.59 8.28
N SER A 21 2.60 3.54 7.53
CA SER A 21 1.77 4.31 6.60
C SER A 21 1.25 3.41 5.48
N ASN A 22 -0.05 3.54 5.20
CA ASN A 22 -0.75 2.93 4.08
C ASN A 22 -0.49 3.66 2.76
N VAL A 23 0.49 4.57 2.74
CA VAL A 23 0.87 5.37 1.57
C VAL A 23 2.39 5.26 1.41
N LEU A 24 2.83 5.16 0.16
CA LEU A 24 4.22 5.14 -0.27
C LEU A 24 4.39 6.26 -1.29
N THR A 25 5.20 7.26 -0.95
CA THR A 25 5.42 8.40 -1.85
C THR A 25 6.51 8.09 -2.87
N SER A 26 6.49 8.78 -4.02
CA SER A 26 7.55 8.66 -5.03
C SER A 26 8.96 8.93 -4.49
N GLU A 27 9.11 9.76 -3.46
CA GLU A 27 10.40 10.00 -2.82
C GLU A 27 10.90 8.76 -2.06
N GLU A 28 10.02 8.06 -1.35
CA GLU A 28 10.37 6.79 -0.68
C GLU A 28 10.75 5.72 -1.70
N ILE A 29 10.00 5.62 -2.79
CA ILE A 29 10.27 4.67 -3.89
C ILE A 29 11.64 4.96 -4.53
N GLN A 30 11.92 6.24 -4.79
CA GLN A 30 13.21 6.66 -5.36
C GLN A 30 14.38 6.38 -4.42
N ARG A 31 14.22 6.59 -3.11
CA ARG A 31 15.26 6.24 -2.12
C ARG A 31 15.54 4.74 -2.07
N ALA A 32 14.55 3.89 -2.36
CA ALA A 32 14.73 2.44 -2.38
C ALA A 32 15.45 1.93 -3.65
N ASN A 33 15.53 2.74 -4.70
CA ASN A 33 16.22 2.41 -5.96
C ASN A 33 15.75 1.08 -6.57
N VAL A 34 14.43 0.95 -6.70
CA VAL A 34 13.74 -0.26 -7.20
C VAL A 34 13.29 -0.08 -8.66
N GLY A 35 13.17 -1.19 -9.41
CA GLY A 35 12.80 -1.16 -10.83
C GLY A 35 11.29 -1.08 -11.09
N SER A 36 10.48 -1.78 -10.28
CA SER A 36 9.03 -1.91 -10.49
C SER A 36 8.24 -1.53 -9.24
N ALA A 37 6.97 -1.18 -9.43
CA ALA A 37 6.06 -0.87 -8.32
C ALA A 37 5.92 -2.07 -7.36
N TYR A 38 5.91 -3.29 -7.91
CA TYR A 38 5.90 -4.51 -7.11
C TYR A 38 7.10 -4.59 -6.16
N ASP A 39 8.30 -4.33 -6.67
CA ASP A 39 9.54 -4.39 -5.89
C ASP A 39 9.57 -3.28 -4.81
N ALA A 40 9.04 -2.10 -5.12
CA ALA A 40 8.85 -1.03 -4.15
C ALA A 40 7.97 -1.49 -2.98
N VAL A 41 6.83 -2.13 -3.27
CA VAL A 41 5.92 -2.66 -2.24
C VAL A 41 6.58 -3.81 -1.49
N GLN A 42 7.26 -4.74 -2.17
CA GLN A 42 7.94 -5.87 -1.55
C GLN A 42 9.04 -5.42 -0.57
N THR A 43 9.85 -4.44 -0.96
CA THR A 43 10.98 -3.94 -0.18
C THR A 43 10.52 -3.04 0.97
N LEU A 44 9.63 -2.08 0.69
CA LEU A 44 9.24 -1.06 1.67
C LEU A 44 8.04 -1.46 2.53
N ARG A 45 7.12 -2.27 1.99
CA ARG A 45 5.85 -2.65 2.62
C ARG A 45 5.46 -4.11 2.30
N PRO A 46 6.30 -5.12 2.65
CA PRO A 46 6.02 -6.53 2.33
C PRO A 46 4.68 -7.02 2.90
N ARG A 47 4.20 -6.40 3.98
CA ARG A 47 2.90 -6.72 4.59
C ARG A 47 1.70 -6.46 3.68
N TRP A 48 1.81 -5.57 2.69
CA TRP A 48 0.73 -5.32 1.73
C TRP A 48 0.53 -6.54 0.83
N LEU A 49 1.62 -7.20 0.44
CA LEU A 49 1.57 -8.44 -0.36
C LEU A 49 1.07 -9.65 0.45
N GLN A 50 1.06 -9.57 1.78
CA GLN A 50 0.56 -10.65 2.66
C GLN A 50 -0.97 -10.67 2.77
N GLY A 51 -1.66 -9.64 2.28
CA GLY A 51 -3.11 -9.49 2.40
C GLY A 51 -3.60 -9.27 3.84
N PRO A 52 -4.89 -8.97 4.02
CA PRO A 52 -5.49 -8.83 5.35
C PRO A 52 -5.44 -10.16 6.11
N LYS A 53 -4.67 -10.21 7.21
CA LYS A 53 -4.61 -11.38 8.11
C LYS A 53 -5.97 -11.82 8.66
N GLU A 54 -6.94 -10.90 8.72
CA GLU A 54 -8.27 -11.15 9.28
C GLU A 54 -9.06 -12.20 8.48
N LEU A 55 -8.84 -12.33 7.16
CA LEU A 55 -9.40 -13.42 6.34
C LEU A 55 -8.56 -14.71 6.38
N ASN A 56 -7.30 -14.64 6.80
CA ASN A 56 -6.44 -15.82 7.00
C ASN A 56 -6.71 -16.53 8.35
N ARG A 57 -7.66 -16.05 9.17
CA ARG A 57 -8.23 -16.87 10.25
C ARG A 57 -9.22 -17.87 9.66
N MET A 58 -8.66 -18.96 9.13
CA MET A 58 -9.25 -20.31 9.12
C MET A 58 -10.62 -20.48 8.44
N PRO A 59 -10.70 -21.02 7.20
CA PRO A 59 -11.85 -21.82 6.84
C PRO A 59 -11.73 -23.16 7.60
N SER A 60 -12.67 -23.45 8.50
CA SER A 60 -12.82 -24.78 9.13
C SER A 60 -13.29 -25.86 8.16
N ASN A 61 -13.36 -25.56 6.85
CA ASN A 61 -13.97 -26.38 5.83
C ASN A 61 -12.95 -26.55 4.70
N ALA A 62 -12.37 -27.73 4.58
CA ALA A 62 -11.32 -28.06 3.60
C ALA A 62 -11.81 -28.15 2.14
N ASP A 63 -13.02 -27.66 1.83
CA ASP A 63 -13.70 -27.86 0.54
C ASP A 63 -13.96 -26.55 -0.24
N GLU A 64 -13.92 -25.39 0.40
CA GLU A 64 -13.92 -24.10 -0.31
C GLU A 64 -12.47 -23.75 -0.71
N MET A 65 -12.06 -24.30 -1.86
CA MET A 65 -10.81 -23.97 -2.54
C MET A 65 -10.57 -22.45 -2.58
N ALA A 66 -9.69 -22.00 -1.69
CA ALA A 66 -8.54 -21.16 -2.02
C ALA A 66 -8.80 -20.05 -3.06
N ARG A 67 -9.75 -19.15 -2.81
CA ARG A 67 -9.54 -17.77 -3.26
C ARG A 67 -8.65 -17.14 -2.20
N PRO A 68 -7.32 -17.02 -2.41
CA PRO A 68 -6.54 -16.16 -1.52
C PRO A 68 -7.28 -14.82 -1.48
N ALA A 69 -7.44 -14.22 -0.31
CA ALA A 69 -7.97 -12.87 -0.20
C ALA A 69 -7.15 -11.98 -1.14
N GLY A 70 -7.70 -11.75 -2.33
CA GLY A 70 -6.95 -11.21 -3.45
C GLY A 70 -6.56 -9.78 -3.17
N ILE A 71 -5.47 -9.34 -3.78
CA ILE A 71 -5.08 -7.94 -3.76
C ILE A 71 -5.36 -7.39 -5.15
N SER A 72 -6.37 -6.55 -5.24
CA SER A 72 -6.76 -5.93 -6.50
C SER A 72 -5.94 -4.65 -6.73
N VAL A 73 -5.44 -4.47 -7.94
CA VAL A 73 -4.63 -3.32 -8.33
C VAL A 73 -5.49 -2.34 -9.10
N TYR A 74 -5.44 -1.09 -8.67
CA TYR A 74 -6.11 0.01 -9.33
C TYR A 74 -5.06 1.01 -9.75
N VAL A 75 -5.06 1.45 -11.00
CA VAL A 75 -4.15 2.46 -11.53
C VAL A 75 -4.95 3.69 -11.91
N ASN A 76 -4.71 4.82 -11.25
CA ASN A 76 -5.50 6.05 -11.41
C ASN A 76 -7.02 5.78 -11.32
N ASP A 77 -7.46 5.05 -10.30
CA ASP A 77 -8.84 4.60 -10.07
C ASP A 77 -9.41 3.60 -11.10
N VAL A 78 -8.61 3.09 -12.04
CA VAL A 78 -9.02 2.05 -13.00
C VAL A 78 -8.56 0.68 -12.51
N SER A 79 -9.46 -0.29 -12.43
CA SER A 79 -9.11 -1.68 -12.08
C SER A 79 -8.22 -2.30 -13.16
N MET A 80 -7.04 -2.76 -12.75
CA MET A 80 -6.08 -3.46 -13.62
C MET A 80 -6.04 -4.98 -13.36
N GLY A 81 -6.74 -5.46 -12.34
CA GLY A 81 -6.75 -6.87 -11.95
C GLY A 81 -5.90 -7.14 -10.72
N ASP A 82 -5.02 -8.12 -10.78
CA ASP A 82 -4.27 -8.63 -9.63
C ASP A 82 -2.93 -7.92 -9.38
N VAL A 83 -2.34 -8.19 -8.21
CA VAL A 83 -1.02 -7.70 -7.77
C VAL A 83 0.12 -7.95 -8.76
N ASP A 84 0.00 -8.93 -9.65
CA ASP A 84 1.02 -9.22 -10.68
C ASP A 84 1.21 -8.04 -11.65
N TYR A 85 0.15 -7.28 -11.92
CA TYR A 85 0.20 -6.09 -12.76
C TYR A 85 1.18 -5.01 -12.25
N LEU A 86 1.45 -4.97 -10.93
CA LEU A 86 2.45 -4.06 -10.36
C LEU A 86 3.88 -4.30 -10.89
N LYS A 87 4.16 -5.49 -11.44
CA LYS A 87 5.47 -5.81 -12.03
C LYS A 87 5.69 -5.07 -13.34
N ASP A 88 4.62 -4.86 -14.11
CA ASP A 88 4.64 -4.14 -15.39
C ASP A 88 4.80 -2.62 -15.20
N ILE A 89 4.39 -2.10 -14.04
CA ILE A 89 4.47 -0.68 -13.73
C ILE A 89 5.90 -0.32 -13.28
N PRO A 90 6.63 0.54 -14.02
CA PRO A 90 7.96 0.99 -13.61
C PRO A 90 7.86 1.89 -12.40
N ALA A 91 8.69 1.66 -11.39
CA ALA A 91 8.71 2.43 -10.14
C ALA A 91 8.91 3.94 -10.40
N VAL A 92 9.69 4.30 -11.43
CA VAL A 92 9.97 5.69 -11.81
C VAL A 92 8.71 6.46 -12.23
N ARG A 93 7.72 5.78 -12.83
CA ARG A 93 6.44 6.36 -13.28
C ARG A 93 5.41 6.46 -12.15
N VAL A 94 5.66 5.83 -11.00
CA VAL A 94 4.76 5.87 -9.85
C VAL A 94 4.93 7.20 -9.11
N GLN A 95 3.82 7.89 -8.88
CA GLN A 95 3.74 9.08 -8.04
C GLN A 95 3.47 8.72 -6.58
N GLU A 96 2.52 7.82 -6.36
CA GLU A 96 2.08 7.36 -5.04
C GLU A 96 1.55 5.92 -5.15
N LEU A 97 1.85 5.08 -4.17
CA LEU A 97 1.15 3.81 -3.95
C LEU A 97 0.38 3.91 -2.64
N ARG A 98 -0.88 3.49 -2.63
CA ARG A 98 -1.73 3.50 -1.45
C ARG A 98 -2.36 2.14 -1.24
N TRP A 99 -2.20 1.62 -0.04
CA TRP A 99 -2.94 0.46 0.44
C TRP A 99 -4.33 0.86 0.90
N LEU A 100 -5.31 0.14 0.40
CA LEU A 100 -6.71 0.24 0.78
C LEU A 100 -7.10 -1.08 1.45
N SER A 101 -7.65 -0.98 2.66
CA SER A 101 -8.26 -2.13 3.30
C SER A 101 -9.47 -2.62 2.48
N PRO A 102 -9.96 -3.86 2.68
CA PRO A 102 -11.17 -4.33 2.01
C PRO A 102 -12.36 -3.39 2.17
N PHE A 103 -12.48 -2.76 3.33
CA PHE A 103 -13.54 -1.79 3.61
C PHE A 103 -13.36 -0.48 2.82
N ASP A 104 -12.13 0.05 2.77
CA ASP A 104 -11.82 1.26 2.00
C ASP A 104 -11.99 1.02 0.49
N ALA A 105 -11.53 -0.14 0.00
CA ALA A 105 -11.69 -0.55 -1.38
C ALA A 105 -13.17 -0.68 -1.75
N ALA A 106 -13.96 -1.36 -0.90
CA ALA A 106 -15.40 -1.49 -1.08
C ALA A 106 -16.13 -0.15 -1.10
N SER A 107 -15.71 0.78 -0.23
CA SER A 107 -16.30 2.12 -0.13
C SER A 107 -15.99 3.00 -1.35
N ARG A 108 -14.84 2.78 -2.00
CA ARG A 108 -14.38 3.62 -3.12
C ARG A 108 -14.75 3.06 -4.49
N PHE A 109 -14.57 1.76 -4.69
CA PHE A 109 -14.75 1.09 -5.98
C PHE A 109 -16.02 0.22 -6.06
N GLY A 110 -16.77 0.10 -4.96
CA GLY A 110 -17.91 -0.80 -4.86
C GLY A 110 -17.51 -2.19 -4.36
N PRO A 111 -18.44 -3.15 -4.26
CA PRO A 111 -18.22 -4.42 -3.57
C PRO A 111 -17.02 -5.20 -4.12
N THR A 112 -15.91 -5.29 -3.36
CA THR A 112 -14.66 -5.95 -3.77
C THR A 112 -14.53 -7.39 -3.26
N GLU A 113 -15.63 -8.07 -2.92
CA GLU A 113 -15.62 -9.44 -2.35
C GLU A 113 -14.70 -9.63 -1.12
N GLY A 114 -14.41 -8.56 -0.37
CA GLY A 114 -13.48 -8.62 0.77
C GLY A 114 -12.00 -8.60 0.38
N GLN A 115 -11.69 -8.30 -0.89
CA GLN A 115 -10.33 -8.09 -1.39
C GLN A 115 -9.79 -6.73 -0.94
N ALA A 116 -8.54 -6.71 -0.52
CA ALA A 116 -7.81 -5.46 -0.33
C ALA A 116 -7.39 -4.89 -1.69
N ALA A 117 -7.08 -3.60 -1.73
CA ALA A 117 -6.67 -2.97 -2.97
C ALA A 117 -5.39 -2.15 -2.83
N ILE A 118 -4.58 -2.13 -3.89
CA ILE A 118 -3.44 -1.23 -4.04
C ILE A 118 -3.80 -0.22 -5.12
N LEU A 119 -3.96 1.04 -4.71
CA LEU A 119 -4.14 2.16 -5.61
C LEU A 119 -2.76 2.71 -6.00
N VAL A 120 -2.47 2.67 -7.29
CA VAL A 120 -1.29 3.22 -7.92
C VAL A 120 -1.68 4.52 -8.60
N THR A 121 -1.10 5.62 -8.15
CA THR A 121 -1.19 6.91 -8.84
C THR A 121 0.06 7.06 -9.68
N LEU A 122 -0.10 7.22 -10.98
CA LEU A 122 1.02 7.47 -11.88
C LEU A 122 1.33 8.97 -11.93
N LYS A 123 2.60 9.31 -12.17
CA LYS A 123 2.99 10.69 -12.49
C LYS A 123 2.29 11.07 -13.79
N ARG A 124 1.58 12.20 -13.80
CA ARG A 124 1.13 12.79 -15.07
C ARG A 124 2.38 13.18 -15.84
N GLY A 125 2.60 12.56 -16.99
CA GLY A 125 3.71 12.91 -17.88
C GLY A 125 3.66 14.40 -18.18
N GLY A 126 4.77 15.09 -17.95
CA GLY A 126 5.07 16.38 -18.55
C GLY A 126 5.62 16.18 -19.95
#